data_AF-A0A976DXR6-F1
#
_entry.id   AF-A0A976DXR6-F1
#
_cell.length_a   1.000
_cell.length_b   1.000
_cell.length_c   1.000
_cell.angle_alpha   90.00
_cell.angle_beta   90.00
_cell.angle_gamma   90.00
#
_symmetry.space_group_name_H-M   'P 1'
#
loop_
_entity.id
_entity.type
_entity.pdbx_description
1 polymer ?
#
loop_
_entity_poly.entity_id
_entity_poly.type
_entity_poly.pdbx_seq_one_letter_code
_entity_poly.pdbx_strand_id
1 'polypeptide(L)' 'MTMTSPSGSTPAEAEAFLAAHPEIEAFDIILHDANGIGRGKIIRRHELLSFFNNGRHLPISILGLDICGEDV' A
#
# COMPACT_ATOMS: atom_id res chain seq x y z
N MET A 1 -2.79 -2.98 22.56
CA MET A 1 -3.31 -2.57 21.23
C MET A 1 -2.93 -3.67 20.27
N THR A 2 -3.90 -4.34 19.66
CA THR A 2 -3.64 -5.40 18.68
C THR A 2 -2.97 -4.79 17.44
N MET A 3 -1.80 -5.33 17.06
CA MET A 3 -1.02 -4.99 15.86
C MET A 3 -1.67 -5.57 14.58
N THR A 4 -2.98 -5.41 14.45
CA THR A 4 -3.77 -5.95 13.35
C THR A 4 -4.34 -4.79 12.54
N SER A 5 -4.23 -4.87 11.21
CA SER A 5 -4.93 -3.94 10.33
C SER A 5 -6.45 -4.07 10.51
N PRO A 6 -7.26 -3.10 10.02
CA PRO A 6 -8.73 -3.22 10.03
C PRO A 6 -9.26 -4.46 9.29
N SER A 7 -8.48 -5.00 8.35
CA SER A 7 -8.79 -6.27 7.65
C SER A 7 -8.34 -7.52 8.41
N GLY A 8 -7.71 -7.38 9.58
CA GLY A 8 -7.20 -8.48 10.39
C GLY A 8 -5.79 -8.96 10.03
N SER A 9 -5.12 -8.31 9.08
CA SER A 9 -3.78 -8.69 8.63
C SER A 9 -2.74 -8.44 9.72
N THR A 10 -1.74 -9.32 9.79
CA THR A 10 -0.65 -9.26 10.79
C THR A 10 0.72 -9.17 10.12
N PRO A 11 1.74 -8.64 10.80
CA PRO A 11 3.12 -8.68 10.28
C PRO A 11 3.60 -10.10 9.94
N ALA A 12 3.16 -11.12 10.69
CA ALA A 12 3.50 -12.53 10.44
C ALA A 12 2.99 -13.02 9.07
N GLU A 13 1.85 -12.52 8.59
CA GLU A 13 1.32 -12.82 7.27
C GLU A 13 2.26 -12.30 6.17
N ALA A 14 2.78 -11.08 6.33
CA ALA A 14 3.74 -10.49 5.38
C ALA A 14 5.07 -11.26 5.36
N GLU A 15 5.56 -11.70 6.51
CA GLU A 15 6.78 -12.52 6.60
C GLU A 15 6.60 -13.88 5.89
N ALA A 16 5.47 -14.56 6.15
CA ALA A 16 5.15 -15.82 5.50
C ALA A 16 5.02 -15.67 3.98
N PHE A 17 4.36 -14.61 3.52
CA PHE A 17 4.23 -14.29 2.10
C PHE A 17 5.59 -14.06 1.44
N LEU A 18 6.45 -13.26 2.06
CA LEU A 18 7.80 -13.02 1.54
C LEU A 18 8.61 -14.32 1.48
N ALA A 19 8.54 -15.17 2.50
CA ALA A 19 9.25 -16.45 2.49
C ALA A 19 8.78 -17.38 1.38
N ALA A 20 7.48 -17.40 1.08
CA ALA A 20 6.88 -18.22 0.03
C ALA A 20 7.19 -17.72 -1.39
N HIS A 21 7.41 -16.42 -1.55
CA HIS A 21 7.59 -15.76 -2.86
C HIS A 21 8.91 -14.99 -2.93
N PRO A 22 10.08 -15.66 -2.96
CA PRO A 22 11.39 -15.01 -3.02
C PRO A 22 11.63 -14.17 -4.29
N GLU A 23 10.93 -14.47 -5.38
CA GLU A 23 11.04 -13.85 -6.70
C GLU A 23 10.43 -12.44 -6.80
N ILE A 24 9.54 -12.07 -5.89
CA ILE A 24 8.85 -10.79 -5.95
C ILE A 24 9.77 -9.64 -5.54
N GLU A 25 9.98 -8.68 -6.43
CA GLU A 25 10.87 -7.54 -6.24
C GLU A 25 10.17 -6.26 -5.75
N ALA A 26 8.86 -6.13 -6.03
CA ALA A 26 8.08 -4.93 -5.76
C ALA A 26 6.59 -5.23 -5.54
N PHE A 27 5.90 -4.28 -4.92
CA PHE A 27 4.48 -4.33 -4.62
C PHE A 27 3.80 -3.02 -5.01
N ASP A 28 2.64 -3.12 -5.65
CA ASP A 28 1.81 -1.97 -5.98
C ASP A 28 0.77 -1.75 -4.87
N ILE A 29 0.85 -0.60 -4.20
CA ILE A 29 -0.15 -0.16 -3.24
C ILE A 29 -1.13 0.72 -3.99
N ILE A 30 -2.40 0.32 -4.04
CA ILE A 30 -3.46 1.05 -4.73
C ILE A 30 -4.55 1.48 -3.74
N LEU A 31 -4.92 2.75 -3.82
CA LEU A 31 -6.05 3.37 -3.17
C LEU A 31 -6.99 3.93 -4.23
N HIS A 32 -8.29 3.79 -4.03
CA HIS A 32 -9.26 4.41 -4.92
C HIS A 32 -9.61 5.80 -4.38
N ASP A 33 -9.52 6.82 -5.23
CA ASP A 33 -9.96 8.17 -4.89
C ASP A 33 -11.51 8.30 -4.91
N ALA A 34 -12.03 9.51 -4.68
CA ALA A 34 -13.47 9.77 -4.70
C ALA A 34 -14.12 9.55 -6.07
N ASN A 35 -13.33 9.56 -7.14
CA ASN A 35 -13.77 9.27 -8.50
C ASN A 35 -13.69 7.77 -8.83
N GLY A 36 -13.21 6.95 -7.89
CA GLY A 36 -12.99 5.52 -8.09
C GLY A 36 -11.73 5.19 -8.89
N ILE A 37 -10.82 6.15 -9.10
CA ILE A 37 -9.57 5.93 -9.83
C ILE A 37 -8.53 5.35 -8.88
N GLY A 38 -7.97 4.20 -9.25
CA GLY A 38 -6.88 3.56 -8.52
C GLY A 38 -5.58 4.35 -8.68
N ARG A 39 -5.06 4.89 -7.57
CA ARG A 39 -3.80 5.64 -7.49
C ARG A 39 -2.95 5.08 -6.37
N GLY A 40 -1.64 5.23 -6.47
CA GLY A 40 -0.79 4.89 -5.34
C GLY A 40 0.68 4.79 -5.67
N LYS A 41 1.36 3.81 -5.09
CA LYS A 41 2.81 3.77 -5.04
C LYS A 41 3.34 2.36 -5.14
N ILE A 42 4.39 2.21 -5.95
CA ILE A 42 5.20 1.00 -5.99
C ILE A 42 6.21 1.07 -4.83
N ILE A 43 6.26 0.03 -4.00
CA ILE A 43 7.28 -0.16 -2.96
C ILE A 43 8.16 -1.37 -3.30
N ARG A 44 9.42 -1.34 -2.87
CA ARG A 44 10.33 -2.46 -3.01
C ARG A 44 10.06 -3.53 -1.96
N ARG A 45 10.49 -4.76 -2.28
CA ARG A 45 10.31 -5.94 -1.41
C ARG A 45 10.63 -5.69 0.06
N HIS A 46 11.79 -5.11 0.33
CA HIS A 46 12.26 -4.86 1.70
C HIS A 46 11.45 -3.79 2.45
N GLU A 47 10.64 -2.99 1.75
CA GLU A 47 9.78 -1.98 2.36
C GLU A 47 8.46 -2.57 2.88
N LEU A 48 8.05 -3.77 2.45
CA LEU A 48 6.75 -4.35 2.78
C LEU A 48 6.57 -4.51 4.30
N LEU A 49 7.58 -5.03 5.00
CA LEU A 49 7.46 -5.25 6.45
C LEU A 49 7.37 -3.92 7.22
N SER A 50 8.06 -2.88 6.76
CA SER A 50 7.96 -1.54 7.36
C SER A 50 6.57 -0.93 7.11
N PHE A 51 5.98 -1.17 5.93
CA PHE A 51 4.60 -0.79 5.62
C PHE A 51 3.59 -1.44 6.58
N PHE A 52 3.70 -2.74 6.87
CA PHE A 52 2.82 -3.43 7.81
C PHE A 52 2.93 -2.90 9.25
N ASN A 53 4.13 -2.50 9.68
CA ASN A 53 4.37 -2.06 11.05
C ASN A 53 4.04 -0.57 11.28
N ASN A 54 4.35 0.30 10.31
CA ASN A 54 4.34 1.75 10.49
C ASN A 54 3.47 2.49 9.47
N GLY A 55 2.86 1.79 8.51
CA GLY A 55 2.20 2.40 7.36
C GLY A 55 3.20 3.04 6.38
N ARG A 56 2.67 3.82 5.43
CA ARG A 56 3.48 4.56 4.45
C ARG A 56 2.82 5.88 4.09
N HIS A 57 3.63 6.93 4.04
CA HIS A 57 3.20 8.22 3.55
C HIS A 57 2.90 8.14 2.05
N LEU A 58 1.70 8.60 1.69
CA LEU A 58 1.28 8.84 0.32
C LEU A 58 0.98 10.33 0.15
N PRO A 59 1.30 10.93 -1.01
CA PRO A 59 0.99 12.34 -1.26
C PRO A 59 -0.53 12.54 -1.22
N ILE A 60 -1.03 13.44 -0.38
CA ILE A 60 -2.46 13.72 -0.28
C ILE A 60 -3.03 14.33 -1.57
N SER A 61 -2.18 14.97 -2.38
CA SER A 61 -2.56 15.57 -3.66
C SER A 61 -3.19 14.59 -4.64
N ILE A 62 -2.94 13.27 -4.51
CA ILE A 62 -3.59 12.25 -5.35
C ILE A 62 -5.12 12.24 -5.19
N LEU A 63 -5.65 12.82 -4.11
CA LEU A 63 -7.09 12.92 -3.85
C LEU A 63 -7.71 14.22 -4.38
N GLY A 64 -6.91 15.16 -4.88
CA GLY A 64 -7.35 16.45 -5.45
C GLY A 64 -7.31 16.46 -6.97
N LEU A 65 -7.47 15.30 -7.61
CA LEU A 65 -7.40 15.14 -9.05
C LEU A 65 -8.78 14.74 -9.59
N ASP A 66 -9.12 15.25 -10.77
CA ASP A 66 -10.30 14.81 -11.52
C ASP A 66 -10.08 13.42 -12.16
N ILE A 67 -11.07 12.96 -12.93
CA ILE A 67 -11.02 11.68 -13.65
C ILE A 67 -9.93 11.62 -14.73
N CYS A 68 -9.51 12.76 -15.26
CA CYS A 68 -8.45 12.90 -16.26
C CYS A 68 -7.07 13.02 -15.62
N GLY A 69 -7.00 13.25 -14.30
CA GLY A 69 -5.76 13.47 -13.55
C GLY A 69 -5.34 14.93 -13.49
N GLU A 70 -6.26 15.85 -13.75
CA GLU A 70 -6.07 17.30 -13.66
C GLU A 70 -6.42 17.80 -12.26
N ASP A 71 -5.71 18.81 -11.76
CA ASP A 71 -5.95 19.40 -10.44
C ASP A 71 -7.32 20.10 -10.38
N VAL A 72 -8.01 20.00 -9.23
CA VAL A 72 -9.30 20.69 -8.95
C VAL A 72 -9.24 21.65 -7.76
#